data_AF-A0A834IZR7-F1
#
_entry.id   AF-A0A834IZR7-F1
#
_cell.length_a   1.000
_cell.length_b   1.000
_cell.length_c   1.000
_cell.angle_alpha   90.00
_cell.angle_beta   90.00
_cell.angle_gamma   90.00
#
_symmetry.space_group_name_H-M   'P 1'
#
loop_
_entity.id
_entity.type
_entity.pdbx_description
1 polymer ?
#
loop_
_entity_poly.entity_id
_entity_poly.type
_entity_poly.pdbx_seq_one_letter_code
_entity_poly.pdbx_strand_id
1 'polypeptide(L)'
;MLLLHFVNKLIFDELTKTSHVVRVKSLQYFSTGNKLMERIPRNIKDCSRFIVHRNRISSEDKEPKAGSDTSFSWFKAEAPPPQTFSIGNIKSWWEYNKKLLFAKQQEFNFERANTLGSNIAAAYFIIEWSGKVKFKNSNWLEATKDKPVRLPNSYKPNYLIIGIDASNTLICYEGLKNMNSLHYLKWLSFKGCEYIDDWCVDKISAQYPSLEYLDISDCKNVTERALEAIYKLYNLKTLIVTNHQKSATFELTCLMLEECNTNLQCKIFNSRYSNNKSQEKNK
;
A
#
# COMPACT_ATOMS: atom_id res chain seq x y z
N MET A 1 8.51 -9.52 -8.98
CA MET A 1 8.32 -10.99 -8.87
C MET A 1 8.94 -11.58 -7.60
N LEU A 2 10.20 -11.27 -7.24
CA LEU A 2 10.84 -11.75 -5.99
C LEU A 2 10.20 -11.18 -4.71
N LEU A 3 9.85 -9.89 -4.68
CA LEU A 3 9.10 -9.26 -3.59
C LEU A 3 7.75 -9.96 -3.34
N LEU A 4 7.00 -10.29 -4.40
CA LEU A 4 5.74 -11.03 -4.28
C LEU A 4 5.94 -12.45 -3.74
N HIS A 5 6.97 -13.19 -4.19
CA HIS A 5 7.24 -14.54 -3.67
C HIS A 5 7.64 -14.51 -2.18
N PHE A 6 8.45 -13.52 -1.79
CA PHE A 6 8.88 -13.32 -0.41
C PHE A 6 7.70 -12.91 0.49
N VAL A 7 6.84 -12.00 0.01
CA VAL A 7 5.61 -11.60 0.71
C VAL A 7 4.65 -12.77 0.84
N ASN A 8 4.46 -13.59 -0.20
CA ASN A 8 3.63 -14.79 -0.13
C ASN A 8 4.14 -15.78 0.93
N LYS A 9 5.46 -15.95 1.02
CA LYS A 9 6.09 -16.78 2.05
C LYS A 9 5.89 -16.20 3.46
N LEU A 10 6.07 -14.89 3.65
CA LEU A 10 5.83 -14.23 4.93
C LEU A 10 4.37 -14.31 5.38
N ILE A 11 3.40 -14.12 4.48
CA ILE A 11 1.97 -14.30 4.80
C ILE A 11 1.68 -15.75 5.19
N PHE A 12 2.29 -16.70 4.49
CA PHE A 12 2.15 -18.12 4.80
C PHE A 12 2.78 -18.48 6.16
N ASP A 13 3.96 -17.94 6.47
CA ASP A 13 4.60 -18.14 7.77
C ASP A 13 3.76 -17.50 8.90
N GLU A 14 3.16 -16.34 8.68
CA GLU A 14 2.26 -15.69 9.65
C GLU A 14 0.94 -16.45 9.83
N LEU A 15 0.39 -17.05 8.76
CA LEU A 15 -0.71 -18.01 8.84
C LEU A 15 -0.36 -19.20 9.74
N THR A 16 0.85 -19.75 9.60
CA THR A 16 1.28 -20.89 10.42
C THR A 16 1.48 -20.52 11.89
N LYS A 17 1.94 -19.29 12.20
CA LYS A 17 2.09 -18.81 13.59
C LYS A 17 0.77 -18.48 14.28
N THR A 18 -0.19 -17.90 13.55
CA THR A 18 -1.54 -17.61 14.06
C THR A 18 -2.40 -18.88 14.20
N SER A 19 -1.92 -20.01 13.66
CA SER A 19 -2.62 -21.30 13.65
C SER A 19 -2.73 -22.02 15.01
N HIS A 20 -2.26 -21.44 16.13
CA HIS A 20 -2.67 -21.92 17.46
C HIS A 20 -4.20 -21.86 17.67
N VAL A 21 -4.93 -21.12 16.83
CA VAL A 21 -6.41 -21.07 16.79
C VAL A 21 -7.01 -22.00 15.75
N VAL A 22 -6.22 -22.54 14.82
CA VAL A 22 -6.71 -23.49 13.81
C VAL A 22 -6.50 -24.91 14.34
N ARG A 23 -7.54 -25.49 14.94
CA ARG A 23 -7.62 -26.95 15.11
C ARG A 23 -7.45 -27.58 13.73
N VAL A 24 -6.26 -28.13 13.51
CA VAL A 24 -5.81 -28.79 12.29
C VAL A 24 -6.74 -29.97 11.97
N LYS A 25 -7.76 -29.72 11.15
CA LYS A 25 -8.45 -30.76 10.35
C LYS A 25 -8.75 -30.29 8.92
N SER A 26 -8.80 -28.99 8.65
CA SER A 26 -9.15 -28.45 7.32
C SER A 26 -7.95 -28.07 6.43
N LEU A 27 -6.73 -28.01 6.97
CA LEU A 27 -5.53 -27.59 6.21
C LEU A 27 -4.76 -28.75 5.56
N GLN A 28 -5.23 -30.00 5.66
CA GLN A 28 -4.55 -31.14 5.04
C GLN A 28 -4.75 -31.29 3.52
N TYR A 29 -5.59 -30.46 2.88
CA TYR A 29 -6.00 -30.68 1.48
C TYR A 29 -5.49 -29.68 0.44
N PHE A 30 -4.62 -28.74 0.82
CA PHE A 30 -4.09 -27.75 -0.12
C PHE A 30 -2.56 -27.82 -0.24
N SER A 31 -2.03 -29.03 -0.46
CA SER A 31 -0.68 -29.16 -1.01
C SER A 31 -0.50 -30.56 -1.60
N THR A 32 0.10 -30.59 -2.79
CA THR A 32 0.63 -31.76 -3.51
C THR A 32 -0.38 -32.64 -4.23
N GLY A 33 -0.63 -32.29 -5.49
CA GLY A 33 -0.77 -33.30 -6.52
C GLY A 33 0.50 -34.17 -6.53
N ASN A 34 0.28 -35.48 -6.38
CA ASN A 34 1.18 -36.61 -6.59
C ASN A 34 2.33 -36.85 -5.59
N LYS A 35 2.21 -38.02 -4.96
CA LYS A 35 3.17 -38.85 -4.20
C LYS A 35 3.25 -38.65 -2.68
N LEU A 36 2.55 -39.59 -2.03
CA LEU A 36 2.73 -40.12 -0.68
C LEU A 36 4.18 -40.10 -0.20
N MET A 37 4.41 -39.58 1.01
CA MET A 37 5.43 -40.13 1.90
C MET A 37 4.90 -40.23 3.33
N GLU A 38 4.93 -41.46 3.81
CA GLU A 38 4.66 -41.90 5.18
C GLU A 38 5.69 -41.31 6.17
N ARG A 39 5.22 -40.88 7.34
CA ARG A 39 5.61 -41.39 8.67
C ARG A 39 5.12 -40.43 9.76
N ILE A 40 4.19 -40.92 10.57
CA ILE A 40 3.69 -40.29 11.80
C ILE A 40 4.48 -40.86 12.98
N PRO A 41 5.08 -40.06 13.88
CA PRO A 41 5.45 -40.55 15.20
C PRO A 41 4.20 -40.62 16.09
N ARG A 42 3.83 -41.84 16.49
CA ARG A 42 2.86 -42.12 17.54
C ARG A 42 3.57 -42.01 18.89
N ASN A 43 3.42 -40.91 19.62
CA ASN A 43 3.07 -40.96 21.04
C ASN A 43 2.97 -39.58 21.71
N ILE A 44 1.87 -39.40 22.43
CA ILE A 44 1.51 -38.29 23.29
C ILE A 44 1.87 -38.70 24.71
N LYS A 45 3.14 -38.62 25.12
CA LYS A 45 3.62 -38.68 26.51
C LYS A 45 5.04 -38.12 26.54
N ASP A 46 5.20 -36.81 26.74
CA ASP A 46 6.41 -36.16 27.32
C ASP A 46 6.33 -34.62 27.31
N CYS A 47 5.22 -34.06 27.78
CA CYS A 47 5.17 -32.63 28.15
C CYS A 47 4.63 -32.47 29.58
N SER A 48 5.12 -33.29 30.51
CA SER A 48 4.98 -33.07 31.95
C SER A 48 6.34 -32.65 32.51
N ARG A 49 6.72 -31.39 32.28
CA ARG A 49 7.72 -30.62 33.04
C ARG A 49 7.86 -29.23 32.45
N PHE A 50 6.91 -28.35 32.74
CA PHE A 50 7.16 -26.93 33.00
C PHE A 50 6.01 -26.43 33.87
N ILE A 51 6.24 -26.55 35.17
CA ILE A 51 5.41 -25.97 36.22
C ILE A 51 5.76 -24.48 36.27
N VAL A 52 4.76 -23.61 36.11
CA VAL A 52 4.84 -22.24 36.61
C VAL A 52 3.74 -22.08 37.66
N HIS A 53 4.18 -21.72 38.87
CA HIS A 53 3.35 -21.57 40.05
C HIS A 53 2.22 -20.55 39.84
N ARG A 54 0.98 -21.00 40.09
CA ARG A 54 -0.16 -20.10 40.33
C ARG A 54 -0.06 -19.54 41.75
N ASN A 55 0.31 -18.27 41.89
CA ASN A 55 0.03 -17.55 43.12
C ASN A 55 -1.46 -17.14 43.15
N ARG A 56 -2.13 -17.54 44.22
CA ARG A 56 -3.48 -17.10 44.61
C ARG A 56 -3.40 -15.62 44.98
N ILE A 57 -4.23 -14.79 44.36
CA ILE A 57 -4.58 -13.47 44.91
C ILE A 57 -6.01 -13.59 45.44
N SER A 58 -6.15 -13.21 46.70
CA SER A 58 -7.35 -13.26 47.53
C SER A 58 -8.40 -12.26 47.09
N SER A 59 -9.64 -12.63 47.37
CA SER A 59 -10.85 -11.81 47.31
C SER A 59 -10.73 -10.54 48.16
N GLU A 60 -10.77 -9.37 47.52
CA GLU A 60 -11.36 -8.13 48.04
C GLU A 60 -11.16 -7.02 46.99
N ASP A 61 -12.12 -6.88 46.06
CA ASP A 61 -12.23 -5.67 45.24
C ASP A 61 -13.68 -5.20 45.29
N LYS A 62 -13.90 -4.10 46.02
CA LYS A 62 -15.12 -3.28 45.94
C LYS A 62 -15.04 -2.47 44.64
N GLU A 63 -16.09 -2.55 43.83
CA GLU A 63 -16.27 -1.67 42.67
C GLU A 63 -16.26 -0.18 43.11
N PRO A 64 -15.47 0.70 42.47
CA PRO A 64 -15.69 2.13 42.57
C PRO A 64 -16.78 2.58 41.59
N LYS A 65 -17.68 3.40 42.12
CA LYS A 65 -18.89 3.94 41.49
C LYS A 65 -18.61 4.83 40.28
N ALA A 66 -19.57 4.85 39.37
CA ALA A 66 -19.65 5.72 38.19
C ALA A 66 -19.39 7.21 38.54
N GLY A 67 -18.34 7.76 37.95
CA GLY A 67 -18.06 9.19 37.86
C GLY A 67 -18.08 9.61 36.39
N SER A 68 -18.95 10.55 36.06
CA SER A 68 -19.03 11.20 34.76
C SER A 68 -17.79 12.03 34.50
N ASP A 69 -17.02 11.68 33.46
CA ASP A 69 -16.15 12.64 32.79
C ASP A 69 -16.17 12.36 31.28
N THR A 70 -16.97 13.16 30.58
CA THR A 70 -16.95 13.27 29.13
C THR A 70 -15.68 14.01 28.73
N SER A 71 -14.57 13.27 28.60
CA SER A 71 -13.37 13.76 27.92
C SER A 71 -13.19 13.01 26.59
N PHE A 72 -13.16 13.80 25.52
CA PHE A 72 -13.01 13.41 24.12
C PHE A 72 -11.95 12.32 23.89
N SER A 73 -12.38 11.11 23.53
CA SER A 73 -11.50 10.05 23.02
C SER A 73 -11.75 9.85 21.52
N TRP A 74 -10.86 10.42 20.71
CA TRP A 74 -10.84 10.41 19.24
C TRP A 74 -10.20 9.15 18.64
N PHE A 75 -10.12 8.07 19.42
CA PHE A 75 -9.75 6.75 18.93
C PHE A 75 -10.81 5.73 19.34
N LYS A 76 -11.73 5.42 18.43
CA LYS A 76 -12.31 4.08 18.43
C LYS A 76 -11.23 3.15 17.87
N ALA A 77 -10.53 2.45 18.75
CA ALA A 77 -9.80 1.26 18.35
C ALA A 77 -10.86 0.22 17.96
N GLU A 78 -11.34 0.28 16.72
CA GLU A 78 -12.18 -0.77 16.16
C GLU A 78 -11.34 -2.04 16.11
N ALA A 79 -11.68 -3.01 16.97
CA ALA A 79 -11.12 -4.34 16.88
C ALA A 79 -11.37 -4.84 15.45
N PRO A 80 -10.35 -5.42 14.78
CA PRO A 80 -10.55 -5.97 13.45
C PRO A 80 -11.73 -6.95 13.50
N PRO A 81 -12.67 -6.88 12.55
CA PRO A 81 -13.91 -7.64 12.60
C PRO A 81 -13.60 -9.13 12.79
N PRO A 82 -14.38 -9.85 13.64
CA PRO A 82 -14.13 -11.25 13.96
C PRO A 82 -14.05 -12.07 12.67
N GLN A 83 -12.87 -12.63 12.39
CA GLN A 83 -12.59 -13.33 11.15
C GLN A 83 -13.28 -14.69 11.16
N THR A 84 -14.42 -14.80 10.47
CA THR A 84 -15.05 -16.09 10.19
C THR A 84 -14.34 -16.75 9.01
N PHE A 85 -13.52 -17.77 9.28
CA PHE A 85 -12.81 -18.52 8.25
C PHE A 85 -13.78 -19.46 7.50
N SER A 86 -14.55 -18.91 6.56
CA SER A 86 -15.19 -19.66 5.47
C SER A 86 -14.24 -19.73 4.27
N ILE A 87 -14.30 -20.79 3.44
CA ILE A 87 -13.50 -20.91 2.21
C ILE A 87 -13.65 -19.67 1.31
N GLY A 88 -14.82 -19.02 1.31
CA GLY A 88 -15.05 -17.77 0.58
C GLY A 88 -14.30 -16.54 1.13
N ASN A 89 -13.97 -16.54 2.42
CA ASN A 89 -13.33 -15.40 3.09
C ASN A 89 -11.79 -15.44 3.05
N ILE A 90 -11.19 -16.56 2.61
CA ILE A 90 -9.73 -16.72 2.65
C ILE A 90 -9.01 -15.79 1.67
N LYS A 91 -9.65 -15.47 0.53
CA LYS A 91 -9.10 -14.54 -0.47
C LYS A 91 -9.05 -13.12 0.10
N SER A 92 -10.17 -12.63 0.64
CA SER A 92 -10.25 -11.31 1.27
C SER A 92 -9.35 -11.21 2.49
N TRP A 93 -9.25 -12.28 3.28
CA TRP A 93 -8.28 -12.40 4.36
C TRP A 93 -6.84 -12.25 3.85
N TRP A 94 -6.51 -12.91 2.75
CA TRP A 94 -5.16 -12.87 2.18
C TRP A 94 -4.82 -11.48 1.63
N GLU A 95 -5.74 -10.84 0.90
CA GLU A 95 -5.60 -9.48 0.40
C GLU A 95 -5.44 -8.47 1.54
N TYR A 96 -6.20 -8.64 2.63
CA TYR A 96 -6.09 -7.81 3.83
C TYR A 96 -4.71 -7.95 4.49
N ASN A 97 -4.23 -9.17 4.73
CA ASN A 97 -2.92 -9.40 5.33
C ASN A 97 -1.77 -8.96 4.42
N LYS A 98 -1.92 -9.12 3.10
CA LYS A 98 -1.00 -8.60 2.11
C LYS A 98 -0.88 -7.08 2.23
N LYS A 99 -2.01 -6.36 2.30
CA LYS A 99 -2.02 -4.90 2.51
C LYS A 99 -1.35 -4.51 3.84
N LEU A 100 -1.65 -5.21 4.93
CA LEU A 100 -1.03 -4.94 6.24
C LEU A 100 0.50 -5.13 6.23
N LEU A 101 1.01 -6.18 5.59
CA LEU A 101 2.45 -6.39 5.49
C LEU A 101 3.12 -5.30 4.66
N PHE A 102 2.51 -4.89 3.54
CA PHE A 102 3.05 -3.79 2.74
C PHE A 102 3.05 -2.47 3.50
N ALA A 103 1.98 -2.16 4.23
CA ALA A 103 1.91 -0.98 5.09
C ALA A 103 3.04 -0.97 6.14
N LYS A 104 3.32 -2.11 6.78
CA LYS A 104 4.43 -2.26 7.74
C LYS A 104 5.81 -2.10 7.08
N GLN A 105 6.01 -2.69 5.90
CA GLN A 105 7.29 -2.59 5.18
C GLN A 105 7.56 -1.18 4.64
N GLN A 106 6.52 -0.39 4.42
CA GLN A 106 6.60 0.97 3.91
C GLN A 106 6.54 2.04 5.00
N GLU A 107 6.74 1.65 6.26
CA GLU A 107 6.77 2.60 7.37
C GLU A 107 7.88 3.64 7.17
N PHE A 108 7.64 4.85 7.71
CA PHE A 108 8.56 5.95 7.55
C PHE A 108 9.84 5.73 8.35
N ASN A 109 10.99 5.72 7.67
CA ASN A 109 12.27 5.56 8.34
C ASN A 109 12.85 6.93 8.74
N PHE A 110 12.68 7.30 10.01
CA PHE A 110 13.16 8.57 10.58
C PHE A 110 14.69 8.70 10.53
N GLU A 111 15.44 7.63 10.81
CA GLU A 111 16.91 7.66 10.82
C GLU A 111 17.48 7.94 9.43
N ARG A 112 16.91 7.29 8.41
CA ARG A 112 17.27 7.50 7.00
C ARG A 112 16.96 8.92 6.55
N ALA A 113 15.79 9.45 6.92
CA ALA A 113 15.38 10.80 6.56
C ALA A 113 16.29 11.87 7.22
N ASN A 114 16.67 11.68 8.48
CA ASN A 114 17.54 12.62 9.20
C ASN A 114 18.98 12.64 8.66
N THR A 115 19.52 11.50 8.22
CA THR A 115 20.91 11.39 7.76
C THR A 115 21.09 11.78 6.29
N LEU A 116 20.13 11.42 5.43
CA LEU A 116 20.23 11.60 3.99
C LEU A 116 19.43 12.80 3.47
N GLY A 117 18.49 13.32 4.28
CA GLY A 117 17.51 14.32 3.85
C GLY A 117 16.37 13.71 3.02
N SER A 118 15.28 14.46 2.89
CA SER A 118 14.03 13.97 2.29
C SER A 118 14.18 13.50 0.84
N ASN A 119 14.91 14.23 0.00
CA ASN A 119 15.10 13.87 -1.40
C ASN A 119 15.82 12.53 -1.56
N ILE A 120 16.98 12.37 -0.90
CA ILE A 120 17.76 11.14 -1.05
C ILE A 120 17.03 9.97 -0.37
N ALA A 121 16.41 10.17 0.79
CA ALA A 121 15.62 9.14 1.47
C ALA A 121 14.43 8.65 0.62
N ALA A 122 13.71 9.57 -0.03
CA ALA A 122 12.65 9.24 -0.98
C ALA A 122 13.18 8.46 -2.18
N ALA A 123 14.37 8.81 -2.69
CA ALA A 123 14.99 8.07 -3.79
C ALA A 123 15.32 6.62 -3.42
N TYR A 124 15.89 6.39 -2.23
CA TYR A 124 16.13 5.03 -1.73
C TYR A 124 14.83 4.24 -1.63
N PHE A 125 13.78 4.85 -1.06
CA PHE A 125 12.47 4.21 -0.94
C PHE A 125 11.92 3.81 -2.31
N ILE A 126 11.84 4.73 -3.27
CA ILE A 126 11.30 4.42 -4.61
C ILE A 126 12.09 3.31 -5.30
N ILE A 127 13.42 3.33 -5.18
CA ILE A 127 14.29 2.29 -5.75
C ILE A 127 14.04 0.93 -5.10
N GLU A 128 13.88 0.86 -3.78
CA GLU A 128 13.56 -0.38 -3.06
C GLU A 128 12.24 -1.00 -3.55
N TRP A 129 11.26 -0.16 -3.91
CA TRP A 129 9.98 -0.59 -4.47
C TRP A 129 9.98 -0.75 -5.99
N SER A 130 11.16 -0.83 -6.61
CA SER A 130 11.36 -1.04 -8.05
C SER A 130 10.79 0.09 -8.93
N GLY A 131 10.72 1.31 -8.41
CA GLY A 131 10.41 2.51 -9.19
C GLY A 131 11.66 3.16 -9.78
N LYS A 132 11.45 4.27 -10.47
CA LYS A 132 12.49 5.09 -11.13
C LYS A 132 12.46 6.51 -10.59
N VAL A 133 13.63 7.12 -10.53
CA VAL A 133 13.80 8.49 -10.02
C VAL A 133 14.64 9.31 -10.96
N LYS A 134 14.36 10.61 -11.03
CA LYS A 134 15.12 11.58 -11.82
C LYS A 134 15.51 12.76 -10.95
N PHE A 135 16.81 13.03 -10.88
CA PHE A 135 17.34 14.22 -10.23
C PHE A 135 17.50 15.37 -11.23
N LYS A 136 17.67 16.60 -10.72
CA LYS A 136 17.76 17.83 -11.53
C LYS A 136 18.74 17.76 -12.70
N ASN A 137 19.91 17.16 -12.47
CA ASN A 137 20.99 17.04 -13.46
C ASN A 137 21.29 15.58 -13.83
N SER A 138 20.31 14.69 -13.75
CA SER A 138 20.50 13.27 -14.07
C SER A 138 19.46 12.77 -15.06
N ASN A 139 19.81 11.66 -15.73
CA ASN A 139 18.84 10.83 -16.40
C ASN A 139 17.99 10.04 -15.40
N TRP A 140 16.94 9.40 -15.89
CA TRP A 140 16.14 8.45 -15.12
C TRP A 140 17.03 7.32 -14.59
N LEU A 141 16.95 7.09 -13.29
CA LEU A 141 17.64 6.02 -12.59
C LEU A 141 16.61 4.94 -12.26
N GLU A 142 16.91 3.72 -12.67
CA GLU A 142 16.10 2.54 -12.43
C GLU A 142 17.00 1.45 -11.85
N ALA A 143 16.56 0.82 -10.76
CA ALA A 143 17.28 -0.32 -10.21
C ALA A 143 16.89 -1.59 -10.95
N THR A 144 17.76 -2.02 -11.86
CA THR A 144 17.69 -3.33 -12.50
C THR A 144 18.66 -4.30 -11.80
N LYS A 145 18.38 -5.61 -11.84
CA LYS A 145 19.25 -6.64 -11.25
C LYS A 145 20.71 -6.51 -11.71
N ASP A 146 20.92 -6.12 -12.97
CA ASP A 146 22.23 -6.05 -13.60
C ASP A 146 22.96 -4.71 -13.31
N LYS A 147 22.22 -3.70 -12.85
CA LYS A 147 22.73 -2.34 -12.60
C LYS A 147 22.11 -1.77 -11.32
N PRO A 148 22.68 -2.08 -10.14
CA PRO A 148 22.24 -1.47 -8.90
C PRO A 148 22.53 0.03 -8.92
N VAL A 149 21.51 0.84 -8.60
CA VAL A 149 21.66 2.29 -8.50
C VAL A 149 22.44 2.62 -7.23
N ARG A 150 23.58 3.28 -7.39
CA ARG A 150 24.38 3.78 -6.26
C ARG A 150 23.96 5.21 -5.93
N LEU A 151 23.22 5.34 -4.84
CA LEU A 151 22.88 6.63 -4.24
C LEU A 151 23.93 7.05 -3.19
N PRO A 152 24.06 8.35 -2.89
CA PRO A 152 24.96 8.82 -1.85
C PRO A 152 24.47 8.42 -0.46
N ASN A 153 25.40 7.95 0.39
CA ASN A 153 25.13 7.58 1.79
C ASN A 153 25.19 8.78 2.76
N SER A 154 25.38 10.00 2.25
CA SER A 154 25.41 11.24 3.04
C SER A 154 24.56 12.32 2.37
N TYR A 155 24.04 13.24 3.17
CA TYR A 155 23.27 14.37 2.66
C TYR A 155 24.10 15.19 1.66
N LYS A 156 23.50 15.45 0.49
CA LYS A 156 24.08 16.28 -0.56
C LYS A 156 23.00 17.21 -1.12
N PRO A 157 23.17 18.54 -1.05
CA PRO A 157 22.14 19.50 -1.46
C PRO A 157 21.84 19.47 -2.97
N ASN A 158 22.79 19.01 -3.79
CA ASN A 158 22.62 18.94 -5.25
C ASN A 158 21.66 17.83 -5.72
N TYR A 159 21.29 16.91 -4.83
CA TYR A 159 20.38 15.79 -5.13
C TYR A 159 18.93 16.21 -4.87
N LEU A 160 18.38 16.99 -5.80
CA LEU A 160 16.97 17.37 -5.80
C LEU A 160 16.20 16.48 -6.79
N ILE A 161 15.15 15.81 -6.30
CA ILE A 161 14.28 15.00 -7.15
C ILE A 161 13.37 15.91 -7.94
N ILE A 162 13.27 15.67 -9.25
CA ILE A 162 12.34 16.34 -10.16
C ILE A 162 11.28 15.37 -10.68
N GLY A 163 11.61 14.09 -10.82
CA GLY A 163 10.70 13.09 -11.36
C GLY A 163 10.70 11.78 -10.57
N ILE A 164 9.52 11.21 -10.35
CA ILE A 164 9.32 9.90 -9.73
C ILE A 164 8.37 9.08 -10.61
N ASP A 165 8.83 7.91 -11.04
CA ASP A 165 8.03 6.91 -11.73
C ASP A 165 7.86 5.68 -10.83
N ALA A 166 6.70 5.54 -10.22
CA ALA A 166 6.32 4.40 -9.40
C ALA A 166 5.29 3.51 -10.12
N SER A 167 5.28 3.50 -11.46
CA SER A 167 4.32 2.71 -12.24
C SER A 167 4.39 1.21 -11.91
N ASN A 168 3.24 0.56 -11.78
CA ASN A 168 3.06 -0.86 -11.46
C ASN A 168 3.74 -1.32 -10.15
N THR A 169 3.92 -0.39 -9.21
CA THR A 169 4.43 -0.71 -7.88
C THR A 169 3.29 -0.97 -6.88
N LEU A 170 3.64 -1.49 -5.70
CA LEU A 170 2.69 -1.79 -4.62
C LEU A 170 2.78 -0.74 -3.50
N ILE A 171 3.04 0.52 -3.85
CA ILE A 171 3.12 1.61 -2.88
C ILE A 171 1.73 1.87 -2.28
N CYS A 172 1.68 1.98 -0.95
CA CYS A 172 0.47 2.29 -0.19
C CYS A 172 0.52 3.68 0.44
N TYR A 173 -0.60 4.09 1.04
CA TYR A 173 -0.76 5.40 1.67
C TYR A 173 0.31 5.72 2.74
N GLU A 174 0.70 4.72 3.53
CA GLU A 174 1.76 4.82 4.54
C GLU A 174 3.10 5.12 3.90
N GLY A 175 3.41 4.45 2.79
CA GLY A 175 4.65 4.64 2.03
C GLY A 175 4.82 6.05 1.47
N LEU A 176 3.73 6.75 1.15
CA LEU A 176 3.78 8.16 0.72
C LEU A 176 4.42 9.08 1.77
N LYS A 177 4.46 8.69 3.07
CA LYS A 177 5.18 9.46 4.09
C LYS A 177 6.69 9.55 3.80
N ASN A 178 7.28 8.54 3.15
CA ASN A 178 8.70 8.52 2.77
C ASN A 178 9.04 9.51 1.65
N MET A 179 8.03 10.01 0.94
CA MET A 179 8.19 10.99 -0.14
C MET A 179 7.76 12.39 0.28
N ASN A 180 7.70 12.69 1.58
CA ASN A 180 7.29 14.01 2.03
C ASN A 180 8.34 15.10 1.72
N SER A 181 7.88 16.34 1.64
CA SER A 181 8.73 17.54 1.48
C SER A 181 9.55 17.59 0.18
N LEU A 182 9.05 17.02 -0.92
CA LEU A 182 9.69 17.10 -2.24
C LEU A 182 9.22 18.35 -3.01
N HIS A 183 9.65 19.53 -2.55
CA HIS A 183 9.17 20.82 -3.08
C HIS A 183 9.50 21.09 -4.55
N TYR A 184 10.46 20.36 -5.12
CA TYR A 184 10.90 20.52 -6.53
C TYR A 184 10.40 19.41 -7.45
N LEU A 185 9.54 18.52 -6.94
CA LEU A 185 8.95 17.44 -7.74
C LEU A 185 8.01 18.04 -8.78
N LYS A 186 8.27 17.74 -10.06
CA LYS A 186 7.50 18.21 -11.21
C LYS A 186 6.76 17.09 -11.93
N TRP A 187 7.28 15.87 -11.87
CA TRP A 187 6.74 14.73 -12.60
C TRP A 187 6.51 13.55 -11.67
N LEU A 188 5.28 13.05 -11.62
CA LEU A 188 4.91 11.93 -10.77
C LEU A 188 4.01 10.96 -11.53
N SER A 189 4.36 9.67 -11.52
CA SER A 189 3.53 8.60 -12.08
C SER A 189 3.32 7.50 -11.05
N PHE A 190 2.05 7.14 -10.86
CA PHE A 190 1.58 5.97 -10.12
C PHE A 190 0.75 5.04 -11.02
N LYS A 191 1.01 5.07 -12.32
CA LYS A 191 0.24 4.28 -13.27
C LYS A 191 0.15 2.80 -12.88
N GLY A 192 -1.06 2.26 -12.79
CA GLY A 192 -1.30 0.84 -12.48
C GLY A 192 -0.99 0.43 -11.04
N CYS A 193 -0.88 1.39 -10.11
CA CYS A 193 -0.68 1.08 -8.69
C CYS A 193 -2.00 0.64 -8.04
N GLU A 194 -2.02 -0.59 -7.50
CA GLU A 194 -3.23 -1.22 -6.95
C GLU A 194 -3.73 -0.55 -5.65
N TYR A 195 -2.82 -0.03 -4.83
CA TYR A 195 -3.13 0.51 -3.49
C TYR A 195 -3.30 2.03 -3.44
N ILE A 196 -3.21 2.72 -4.58
CA ILE A 196 -3.46 4.16 -4.67
C ILE A 196 -4.96 4.39 -4.74
N ASP A 197 -5.48 5.15 -3.78
CA ASP A 197 -6.89 5.50 -3.59
C ASP A 197 -7.08 7.03 -3.50
N ASP A 198 -8.31 7.46 -3.28
CA ASP A 198 -8.66 8.88 -3.17
C ASP A 198 -7.86 9.62 -2.08
N TRP A 199 -7.59 8.94 -0.95
CA TRP A 199 -6.80 9.49 0.16
C TRP A 199 -5.33 9.70 -0.23
N CYS A 200 -4.77 8.78 -1.02
CA CYS A 200 -3.44 8.95 -1.58
C CYS A 200 -3.36 10.20 -2.46
N VAL A 201 -4.36 10.42 -3.32
CA VAL A 201 -4.39 11.59 -4.22
C VAL A 201 -4.55 12.90 -3.45
N ASP A 202 -5.40 12.95 -2.41
CA ASP A 202 -5.51 14.15 -1.56
C ASP A 202 -4.20 14.47 -0.82
N LYS A 203 -3.48 13.44 -0.37
CA LYS A 203 -2.15 13.63 0.22
C LYS A 203 -1.12 14.12 -0.79
N ILE A 204 -1.14 13.58 -2.02
CA ILE A 204 -0.27 14.02 -3.12
C ILE A 204 -0.53 15.50 -3.43
N SER A 205 -1.80 15.92 -3.51
CA SER A 205 -2.15 17.30 -3.85
C SER A 205 -1.74 18.31 -2.78
N ALA A 206 -1.67 17.88 -1.51
CA ALA A 206 -1.15 18.71 -0.43
C ALA A 206 0.39 18.77 -0.36
N GLN A 207 1.10 17.72 -0.80
CA GLN A 207 2.55 17.58 -0.60
C GLN A 207 3.41 18.18 -1.71
N TYR A 208 2.91 18.23 -2.95
CA TYR A 208 3.72 18.58 -4.13
C TYR A 208 3.16 19.78 -4.88
N PRO A 209 3.27 21.01 -4.34
CA PRO A 209 2.68 22.21 -4.98
C PRO A 209 3.34 22.56 -6.33
N SER A 210 4.57 22.10 -6.59
CA SER A 210 5.30 22.35 -7.83
C SER A 210 5.04 21.30 -8.93
N LEU A 211 4.09 20.39 -8.72
CA LEU A 211 3.84 19.28 -9.63
C LEU A 211 3.23 19.79 -10.95
N GLU A 212 3.83 19.39 -12.08
CA GLU A 212 3.42 19.78 -13.44
C GLU A 212 2.80 18.62 -14.21
N TYR A 213 3.16 17.37 -13.88
CA TYR A 213 2.65 16.16 -14.50
C TYR A 213 2.28 15.13 -13.44
N LEU A 214 1.05 14.62 -13.51
CA LEU A 214 0.54 13.54 -12.67
C LEU A 214 -0.11 12.46 -13.54
N ASP A 215 0.39 11.23 -13.44
CA ASP A 215 -0.22 10.05 -14.05
C ASP A 215 -0.72 9.10 -12.95
N ILE A 216 -2.03 8.96 -12.86
CA ILE A 216 -2.74 8.02 -11.99
C ILE A 216 -3.66 7.12 -12.82
N SER A 217 -3.27 6.86 -14.07
CA SER A 217 -3.99 5.93 -14.95
C SER A 217 -3.91 4.49 -14.44
N ASP A 218 -4.91 3.68 -14.78
CA ASP A 218 -5.04 2.29 -14.34
C ASP A 218 -5.07 2.07 -12.80
N CYS A 219 -5.25 3.13 -12.00
CA CYS A 219 -5.48 3.05 -10.55
C CYS A 219 -6.96 2.80 -10.25
N LYS A 220 -7.33 1.55 -9.93
CA LYS A 220 -8.73 1.12 -9.80
C LYS A 220 -9.51 1.71 -8.61
N ASN A 221 -8.79 2.14 -7.57
CA ASN A 221 -9.39 2.67 -6.34
C ASN A 221 -9.48 4.20 -6.34
N VAL A 222 -9.11 4.84 -7.46
CA VAL A 222 -9.24 6.28 -7.67
C VAL A 222 -10.60 6.56 -8.29
N THR A 223 -11.38 7.42 -7.64
CA THR A 223 -12.73 7.84 -8.05
C THR A 223 -12.77 9.33 -8.38
N GLU A 224 -13.94 9.85 -8.76
CA GLU A 224 -14.15 11.28 -8.99
C GLU A 224 -13.81 12.15 -7.76
N ARG A 225 -13.92 11.60 -6.54
CA ARG A 225 -13.57 12.32 -5.29
C ARG A 225 -12.09 12.63 -5.20
N ALA A 226 -11.23 11.75 -5.71
CA ALA A 226 -9.80 12.01 -5.80
C ALA A 226 -9.51 13.23 -6.68
N LEU A 227 -10.26 13.37 -7.78
CA LEU A 227 -10.08 14.44 -8.75
C LEU A 227 -10.41 15.79 -8.15
N GLU A 228 -11.42 15.86 -7.28
CA GLU A 228 -11.71 17.08 -6.52
C GLU A 228 -10.46 17.57 -5.78
N ALA A 229 -9.69 16.70 -5.13
CA ALA A 229 -8.49 17.14 -4.42
C ALA A 229 -7.39 17.72 -5.32
N ILE A 230 -7.42 17.48 -6.63
CA ILE A 230 -6.41 17.94 -7.60
C ILE A 230 -6.49 19.45 -7.84
N TYR A 231 -7.61 20.12 -7.55
CA TYR A 231 -7.72 21.59 -7.72
C TYR A 231 -6.61 22.36 -6.98
N LYS A 232 -6.05 21.77 -5.90
CA LYS A 232 -4.98 22.35 -5.09
C LYS A 232 -3.65 22.47 -5.86
N LEU A 233 -3.49 21.74 -6.96
CA LEU A 233 -2.28 21.70 -7.79
C LEU A 233 -2.35 22.73 -8.93
N TYR A 234 -2.12 24.00 -8.59
CA TYR A 234 -2.20 25.13 -9.53
C TYR A 234 -1.14 25.10 -10.66
N ASN A 235 -0.02 24.39 -10.46
CA ASN A 235 1.04 24.25 -11.47
C ASN A 235 0.85 23.04 -12.40
N LEU A 236 -0.20 22.24 -12.19
CA LEU A 236 -0.42 21.02 -12.94
C LEU A 236 -0.80 21.34 -14.38
N LYS A 237 -0.09 20.74 -15.33
CA LYS A 237 -0.29 20.92 -16.79
C LYS A 237 -0.84 19.67 -17.44
N THR A 238 -0.54 18.50 -16.90
CA THR A 238 -1.01 17.24 -17.46
C THR A 238 -1.47 16.31 -16.36
N LEU A 239 -2.72 15.90 -16.46
CA LEU A 239 -3.32 14.87 -15.63
C LEU A 239 -3.72 13.69 -16.52
N ILE A 240 -3.26 12.48 -16.17
CA ILE A 240 -3.66 11.26 -16.86
C ILE A 240 -4.43 10.38 -15.88
N VAL A 241 -5.66 10.02 -16.26
CA VAL A 241 -6.61 9.29 -15.42
C VAL A 241 -7.32 8.21 -16.22
N THR A 242 -7.94 7.24 -15.53
CA THR A 242 -8.71 6.17 -16.18
C THR A 242 -10.10 6.09 -15.57
N ASN A 243 -11.14 6.26 -16.39
CA ASN A 243 -12.52 6.15 -15.95
C ASN A 243 -12.93 4.66 -15.90
N HIS A 244 -12.55 3.96 -14.84
CA HIS A 244 -12.85 2.53 -14.69
C HIS A 244 -14.34 2.23 -14.58
N GLN A 245 -15.09 3.12 -13.93
CA GLN A 245 -16.53 2.95 -13.69
C GLN A 245 -17.40 3.51 -14.83
N LYS A 246 -16.80 4.20 -15.82
CA LYS A 246 -17.50 4.93 -16.88
C LYS A 246 -18.55 5.90 -16.30
N SER A 247 -18.19 6.54 -15.20
CA SER A 247 -19.06 7.51 -14.52
C SER A 247 -19.04 8.81 -15.29
N ALA A 248 -20.21 9.35 -15.62
CA ALA A 248 -20.33 10.68 -16.23
C ALA A 248 -19.82 11.77 -15.28
N THR A 249 -20.01 11.59 -13.97
CA THR A 249 -19.49 12.51 -12.94
C THR A 249 -17.98 12.63 -13.01
N PHE A 250 -17.27 11.53 -13.31
CA PHE A 250 -15.81 11.54 -13.46
C PHE A 250 -15.34 12.37 -14.65
N GLU A 251 -16.05 12.29 -15.77
CA GLU A 251 -15.74 13.11 -16.96
C GLU A 251 -16.06 14.58 -16.71
N LEU A 252 -17.20 14.86 -16.06
CA LEU A 252 -17.59 16.20 -15.67
C LEU A 252 -16.58 16.83 -14.69
N THR A 253 -16.10 16.10 -13.68
CA THR A 253 -15.10 16.65 -12.75
C THR A 253 -13.78 16.95 -13.45
N CYS A 254 -13.34 16.12 -14.41
CA CYS A 254 -12.19 16.47 -15.24
C CYS A 254 -12.39 17.76 -16.04
N LEU A 255 -13.57 17.95 -16.64
CA LEU A 255 -13.89 19.19 -17.37
C LEU A 255 -13.91 20.41 -16.44
N MET A 256 -14.50 20.29 -15.25
CA MET A 256 -14.49 21.36 -14.23
C MET A 256 -13.07 21.71 -13.78
N LEU A 257 -12.18 20.73 -13.67
CA LEU A 257 -10.77 20.97 -13.33
C LEU A 257 -10.04 21.74 -14.44
N GLU A 258 -10.31 21.45 -15.71
CA GLU A 258 -9.77 22.20 -16.85
C GLU A 258 -10.30 23.64 -16.88
N GLU A 259 -11.56 23.86 -16.46
CA GLU A 259 -12.13 25.19 -16.32
C GLU A 259 -11.47 25.98 -15.17
N CYS A 260 -11.23 25.33 -14.02
CA CYS A 260 -10.54 25.96 -12.89
C CYS A 260 -9.06 26.23 -13.16
N ASN A 261 -8.39 25.41 -13.98
CA ASN A 261 -6.99 25.58 -14.37
C ASN A 261 -6.86 25.48 -15.89
N THR A 262 -6.88 26.64 -16.54
CA THR A 262 -6.82 26.75 -18.01
C THR A 262 -5.56 26.17 -18.65
N ASN A 263 -4.48 25.95 -17.88
CA ASN A 263 -3.24 25.33 -18.36
C ASN A 263 -3.23 23.80 -18.19
N LEU A 264 -4.24 23.23 -17.52
CA LEU A 264 -4.34 21.80 -17.26
C LEU A 264 -4.95 21.09 -18.47
N GLN A 265 -4.31 20.01 -18.90
CA GLN A 265 -4.86 19.07 -19.86
C GLN A 265 -5.15 17.73 -19.17
N CYS A 266 -6.43 17.36 -19.10
CA CYS A 266 -6.89 16.08 -18.59
C CYS A 266 -6.99 15.05 -19.72
N LYS A 267 -6.26 13.94 -19.60
CA LYS A 267 -6.32 12.81 -20.53
C LYS A 267 -7.04 11.65 -19.86
N ILE A 268 -8.26 11.38 -20.31
CA ILE A 268 -9.10 10.31 -19.77
C ILE A 268 -8.97 9.07 -20.64
N PHE A 269 -8.51 7.97 -20.05
CA PHE A 269 -8.53 6.66 -20.68
C PHE A 269 -9.77 5.86 -20.26
N ASN A 270 -10.30 5.08 -21.20
CA ASN A 270 -11.36 4.12 -20.91
C ASN A 270 -10.76 2.75 -20.56
N SER A 271 -11.28 2.12 -19.51
CA SER A 271 -10.85 0.78 -19.10
C SER A 271 -11.09 -0.23 -20.23
N ARG A 272 -10.02 -0.93 -20.65
CA ARG A 272 -10.05 -1.94 -21.72
C ARG A 272 -10.91 -3.18 -21.40
N TYR A 273 -11.41 -3.31 -20.17
CA TYR A 273 -12.10 -4.51 -19.67
C TYR A 273 -13.49 -4.81 -20.25
N SER A 274 -13.98 -4.04 -21.23
CA SER A 274 -15.32 -4.25 -21.81
C SER A 274 -15.35 -4.69 -23.28
N ASN A 275 -14.23 -4.82 -23.97
CA ASN A 275 -14.23 -5.32 -25.36
C ASN A 275 -14.36 -6.85 -25.48
N ASN A 276 -14.22 -7.61 -24.39
CA ASN A 276 -14.33 -9.07 -24.43
C ASN A 276 -15.76 -9.60 -24.22
N LYS A 277 -16.70 -8.80 -23.67
CA LYS A 277 -18.11 -9.23 -23.55
C LYS A 277 -18.91 -9.06 -24.85
N SER A 278 -18.40 -8.28 -25.79
CA SER A 278 -19.05 -8.04 -27.09
C SER A 278 -18.65 -9.04 -28.17
N GLN A 279 -17.56 -9.80 -27.96
CA GLN A 279 -17.05 -10.77 -28.94
C GLN A 279 -17.47 -12.23 -28.66
N GLU A 280 -17.98 -12.54 -27.47
CA GLU A 280 -18.50 -13.88 -27.13
C GLU A 280 -20.00 -14.06 -27.45
N LYS A 281 -20.69 -13.04 -28.00
CA LYS A 281 -22.09 -13.17 -28.46
C LYS A 281 -22.25 -13.40 -29.97
N ASN A 282 -21.15 -13.44 -30.72
CA ASN A 282 -21.14 -13.62 -32.18
C ASN A 282 -20.26 -14.80 -32.64
N LYS A 283 -20.17 -15.87 -31.83
CA LYS A 283 -19.62 -17.16 -32.27
C LYS A 283 -20.56 -18.28 -31.89
#